data_AF-A0A5C3R0F8-F1
#
_entry.id   AF-A0A5C3R0F8-F1
#
_cell.length_a   1.000
_cell.length_b   1.000
_cell.length_c   1.000
_cell.angle_alpha   90.00
_cell.angle_beta   90.00
_cell.angle_gamma   90.00
#
_symmetry.space_group_name_H-M   'P 1'
#
loop_
_entity.id
_entity.type
_entity.pdbx_description
1 polymer ?
#
loop_
_entity_poly.entity_id
_entity_poly.type
_entity_poly.pdbx_seq_one_letter_code
_entity_poly.pdbx_strand_id
1 'polypeptide(L)'
;MGGGARYPYPKQVWSPTGGWWTRPSNWKANTAIAFAGILALTYGGFVVSADHEVRYTQPYRPIPSQRWAKQYKEEREKQESSELNL
;
A
#
# COMPACT_ATOMS: atom_id res chain seq x y z
N MET A 1 -12.77 17.05 -22.42
CA MET A 1 -12.22 17.57 -21.14
C MET A 1 -11.39 18.80 -21.46
N GLY A 2 -12.00 19.98 -21.34
CA GLY A 2 -11.45 21.25 -21.84
C GLY A 2 -10.41 21.86 -20.91
N GLY A 3 -9.26 22.23 -21.46
CA GLY A 3 -8.36 23.19 -20.81
C GLY A 3 -8.81 24.58 -21.22
N GLY A 4 -9.21 25.41 -20.26
CA GLY A 4 -9.53 26.82 -20.49
C GLY A 4 -8.35 27.58 -21.10
N ALA A 5 -8.58 28.85 -21.45
CA ALA A 5 -7.57 29.71 -22.05
C ALA A 5 -6.25 29.69 -21.23
N ARG A 6 -5.13 29.50 -21.92
CA ARG A 6 -3.79 29.56 -21.32
C ARG A 6 -3.20 30.93 -21.58
N TYR A 7 -2.61 31.54 -20.56
CA TYR A 7 -1.93 32.83 -20.65
C TYR A 7 -0.42 32.64 -20.78
N PRO A 8 0.32 33.62 -21.30
CA PRO A 8 1.79 33.59 -21.29
C PRO A 8 2.33 33.43 -19.86
N TYR A 9 3.37 32.62 -19.70
CA TYR A 9 4.04 32.36 -18.42
C TYR A 9 5.55 32.17 -18.65
N PRO A 10 6.39 32.42 -17.63
CA PRO A 10 7.83 32.23 -17.75
C PRO A 10 8.18 30.74 -17.83
N LYS A 11 8.92 30.32 -18.86
CA LYS A 11 9.25 28.91 -19.11
C LYS A 11 10.49 28.42 -18.33
N GLN A 12 11.27 29.35 -17.81
CA GLN A 12 12.53 29.09 -17.11
C GLN A 12 12.33 28.84 -15.61
N VAL A 13 11.13 29.12 -15.08
CA VAL A 13 10.83 28.92 -13.66
C VAL A 13 10.56 27.44 -13.42
N TRP A 14 11.31 26.85 -12.50
CA TRP A 14 11.13 25.48 -12.06
C TRP A 14 10.58 25.45 -10.63
N SER A 15 9.64 24.55 -10.37
CA SER A 15 9.18 24.25 -9.01
C SER A 15 8.96 22.74 -8.86
N PRO A 16 9.11 22.19 -7.65
CA PRO A 16 9.03 20.76 -7.42
C PRO A 16 7.65 20.16 -7.72
N THR A 17 6.57 20.94 -7.60
CA THR A 17 5.19 20.50 -7.85
C THR A 17 4.76 20.70 -9.30
N GLY A 18 5.62 21.27 -10.15
CA GLY A 18 5.33 21.66 -11.53
C GLY A 18 5.19 23.16 -11.70
N GLY A 19 4.36 23.59 -12.64
CA GLY A 19 4.10 25.00 -12.94
C GLY A 19 2.83 25.17 -13.76
N TRP A 20 2.74 26.26 -14.50
CA TRP A 20 1.54 26.61 -15.27
C TRP A 20 1.17 25.54 -16.32
N TRP A 21 -0.07 25.02 -16.24
CA TRP A 21 -0.66 24.02 -17.14
C TRP A 21 0.24 22.81 -17.44
N THR A 22 0.90 22.29 -16.40
CA THR A 22 1.90 21.22 -16.54
C THR A 22 1.26 19.92 -17.02
N ARG A 23 1.67 19.46 -18.21
CA ARG A 23 1.29 18.16 -18.78
C ARG A 23 2.51 17.55 -19.49
N PRO A 24 3.40 16.86 -18.75
CA PRO A 24 4.55 16.23 -19.37
C PRO A 24 4.09 15.09 -20.28
N SER A 25 4.82 14.85 -21.38
CA SER A 25 4.52 13.77 -22.33
C SER A 25 4.51 12.39 -21.65
N ASN A 26 5.40 12.19 -20.68
CA ASN A 26 5.63 10.91 -20.01
C ASN A 26 4.86 10.75 -18.68
N TRP A 27 3.80 11.52 -18.43
CA TRP A 27 3.08 11.50 -17.15
C TRP A 27 2.63 10.08 -16.74
N LYS A 28 2.21 9.25 -17.71
CA LYS A 28 1.73 7.87 -17.44
C LYS A 28 2.83 6.99 -16.84
N ALA A 29 4.01 7.00 -17.45
CA ALA A 29 5.14 6.20 -16.99
C ALA A 29 5.64 6.69 -15.62
N ASN A 30 5.74 8.01 -15.44
CA ASN A 30 6.16 8.60 -14.16
C ASN A 30 5.20 8.24 -13.02
N THR A 31 3.88 8.31 -13.27
CA THR A 31 2.86 7.90 -12.29
C THR A 31 2.92 6.41 -12.01
N ALA A 32 3.13 5.57 -13.04
CA ALA A 32 3.26 4.12 -12.85
C ALA A 32 4.47 3.76 -11.97
N ILE A 33 5.62 4.40 -12.18
CA ILE A 33 6.82 4.20 -11.37
C ILE A 33 6.58 4.65 -9.92
N ALA A 34 6.01 5.85 -9.72
CA ALA A 34 5.70 6.34 -8.38
C ALA A 34 4.73 5.42 -7.64
N PHE A 35 3.67 4.98 -8.33
CA PHE A 35 2.67 4.07 -7.77
C PHE A 35 3.28 2.69 -7.43
N ALA A 36 4.14 2.14 -8.30
CA ALA A 36 4.85 0.90 -8.04
C ALA A 36 5.75 1.02 -6.80
N GLY A 37 6.46 2.14 -6.65
CA GLY A 37 7.28 2.40 -5.46
C GLY A 37 6.45 2.47 -4.18
N ILE A 38 5.30 3.15 -4.20
CA ILE A 38 4.38 3.22 -3.06
C ILE A 38 3.89 1.82 -2.70
N LEU A 39 3.40 1.04 -3.68
CA LEU A 39 2.91 -0.31 -3.44
C LEU A 39 4.00 -1.23 -2.87
N ALA A 40 5.22 -1.17 -3.39
CA ALA A 40 6.33 -1.99 -2.90
C ALA A 40 6.65 -1.68 -1.43
N LEU A 41 6.73 -0.40 -1.06
CA LEU A 41 7.00 0.03 0.31
C LEU A 41 5.85 -0.33 1.26
N THR A 42 4.60 -0.05 0.87
CA THR A 42 3.44 -0.38 1.69
C THR A 42 3.28 -1.89 1.86
N TYR A 43 3.50 -2.68 0.81
CA TYR A 43 3.45 -4.13 0.89
C TYR A 43 4.56 -4.70 1.78
N GLY A 44 5.80 -4.21 1.63
CA GLY A 44 6.90 -4.62 2.51
C GLY A 44 6.61 -4.31 3.98
N GLY A 45 6.13 -3.10 4.27
CA GLY A 45 5.70 -2.72 5.62
C GLY A 45 4.53 -3.57 6.14
N PHE A 46 3.56 -3.91 5.28
CA PHE A 46 2.45 -4.78 5.62
C PHE A 46 2.90 -6.20 6.01
N VAL A 47 3.81 -6.81 5.23
CA VAL A 47 4.34 -8.16 5.54
C VAL A 47 5.04 -8.15 6.90
N VAL A 48 5.94 -7.18 7.12
CA VAL A 48 6.65 -7.05 8.42
C VAL A 48 5.66 -6.83 9.55
N SER A 49 4.65 -5.98 9.36
CA SER A 49 3.60 -5.74 10.34
C SER A 49 2.83 -7.01 10.68
N ALA A 50 2.39 -7.77 9.67
CA ALA A 50 1.60 -8.98 9.85
C ALA A 50 2.40 -10.09 10.57
N ASP A 51 3.70 -10.17 10.33
CA ASP A 51 4.61 -11.13 10.99
C ASP A 51 4.86 -10.80 12.46
N HIS A 52 4.89 -9.51 12.83
CA HIS A 52 5.16 -9.05 14.19
C HIS A 52 3.88 -8.82 15.01
N GLU A 53 2.71 -9.00 14.41
CA GLU A 53 1.43 -8.77 15.05
C GLU A 53 1.11 -9.90 16.05
N VAL A 54 1.22 -9.60 17.35
CA VAL A 54 0.90 -10.52 18.45
C VAL A 54 -0.17 -9.92 19.36
N ARG A 55 -1.14 -10.72 19.75
CA ARG A 55 -2.25 -10.38 20.66
C ARG A 55 -2.22 -11.28 21.89
N TYR A 56 -1.99 -10.65 23.03
CA TYR A 56 -2.05 -11.32 24.33
C TYR A 56 -3.49 -11.63 24.78
N THR A 57 -4.45 -10.81 24.34
CA THR A 57 -5.87 -11.01 24.64
C THR A 57 -6.63 -11.22 23.35
N GLN A 58 -7.43 -12.28 23.30
CA GLN A 58 -8.24 -12.59 22.13
C GLN A 58 -9.37 -11.57 21.94
N PRO A 59 -9.71 -11.21 20.70
CA PRO A 59 -10.74 -10.22 20.44
C PRO A 59 -12.12 -10.82 20.75
N TYR A 60 -13.02 -9.98 21.28
CA TYR A 60 -14.40 -10.37 21.56
C TYR A 60 -15.25 -10.63 20.29
N ARG A 61 -14.80 -10.13 19.13
CA ARG A 61 -15.46 -10.30 17.82
C ARG A 61 -14.43 -10.65 16.76
N PRO A 62 -14.82 -11.36 15.68
CA PRO A 62 -13.91 -11.63 14.58
C PRO A 62 -13.48 -10.32 13.92
N ILE A 63 -12.17 -10.17 13.71
CA ILE A 63 -11.57 -8.99 13.07
C ILE A 63 -10.81 -9.42 11.81
N PRO A 64 -10.78 -8.59 10.76
CA PRO A 64 -10.15 -8.95 9.49
C PRO A 64 -8.67 -9.35 9.63
N SER A 65 -7.94 -8.73 10.54
CA SER A 65 -6.50 -9.00 10.75
C SER A 65 -6.18 -10.39 11.25
N GLN A 66 -7.14 -11.11 11.82
CA GLN A 66 -6.99 -12.54 12.14
C GLN A 66 -6.68 -13.39 10.90
N ARG A 67 -7.01 -12.90 9.69
CA ARG A 67 -6.75 -13.64 8.43
C ARG A 67 -5.28 -13.64 8.02
N TRP A 68 -4.50 -12.63 8.40
CA TRP A 68 -3.12 -12.47 7.94
C TRP A 68 -2.09 -12.40 9.06
N ALA A 69 -2.48 -12.13 10.30
CA ALA A 69 -1.56 -12.10 11.42
C ALA A 69 -0.98 -13.50 11.69
N LYS A 70 0.34 -13.55 11.88
CA LYS A 70 1.11 -14.81 12.03
C LYS A 70 0.62 -15.68 13.17
N GLN A 71 0.30 -15.09 14.32
CA GLN A 71 -0.20 -15.81 15.49
C GLN A 71 -1.39 -16.73 15.16
N TYR A 72 -2.39 -16.19 14.46
CA TYR A 72 -3.61 -16.94 14.16
C TYR A 72 -3.40 -18.01 13.09
N LYS A 73 -2.45 -17.79 12.18
CA LYS A 73 -2.08 -18.80 11.19
C LYS A 73 -1.45 -20.01 11.88
N GLU A 74 -0.50 -19.79 12.79
CA GLU A 74 0.16 -20.87 13.55
C GLU A 74 -0.81 -21.61 14.48
N GLU A 75 -1.72 -20.89 15.14
CA GLU A 75 -2.76 -21.50 15.98
C GLU A 75 -3.66 -22.45 15.17
N ARG A 76 -4.05 -22.06 13.95
CA ARG A 76 -4.85 -22.89 13.05
C ARG A 76 -4.10 -24.15 12.58
N GLU A 77 -2.85 -24.01 12.18
CA GLU A 77 -2.02 -25.14 11.74
C GLU A 77 -1.81 -26.18 12.87
N LYS A 78 -1.66 -25.71 14.12
CA LYS A 78 -1.57 -26.59 15.29
C LYS A 78 -2.86 -27.35 15.56
N GLN A 79 -4.02 -26.71 15.42
CA GLN A 79 -5.33 -27.35 15.58
C GLN A 79 -5.52 -28.46 14.55
N GLU A 80 -5.28 -28.16 13.27
CA GLU A 80 -5.40 -29.12 12.17
C GLU A 80 -4.47 -30.34 12.36
N SER A 81 -3.22 -30.12 12.79
CA SER A 81 -2.30 -31.22 13.08
C SER A 81 -2.75 -32.08 14.27
N SER A 82 -3.35 -31.49 15.30
CA SER A 82 -3.87 -32.25 16.44
C SER A 82 -5.07 -33.13 16.08
N GLU A 83 -5.94 -32.66 15.19
CA GLU A 83 -7.10 -33.42 14.71
C GLU A 83 -6.71 -34.59 13.83
N LEU A 84 -5.65 -34.45 13.02
CA LEU A 84 -5.12 -35.54 12.17
C LEU A 84 -4.41 -36.66 12.96
N ASN A 85 -4.01 -36.38 14.20
CA ASN A 85 -3.33 -37.34 15.09
C ASN A 85 -4.30 -38.08 16.02
N LEU A 86 -5.61 -37.83 15.91
CA LEU A 86 -6.72 -38.51 16.62
C LEU A 86 -7.40 -39.53 15.70
#